data_AF-A0A3D3CPC5-F1
#
_entry.id   AF-A0A3D3CPC5-F1
#
_cell.length_a   1.000
_cell.length_b   1.000
_cell.length_c   1.000
_cell.angle_alpha   90.00
_cell.angle_beta   90.00
_cell.angle_gamma   90.00
#
_symmetry.space_group_name_H-M   'P 1'
#
loop_
_entity.id
_entity.type
_entity.pdbx_description
1 polymer ?
#
loop_
_entity_poly.entity_id
_entity_poly.type
_entity_poly.pdbx_seq_one_letter_code
_entity_poly.pdbx_strand_id
1 'polypeptide(L)'
;MVPKKDEYESPFRDHIPIEMPVLAVVSFAAAVLGISSGLSKGSILGWLIGGIGAAGFLALFIHSIYSQAGCSPSFERFKVSVFLFFVIFGAVAGITAGKIGFDHSRWMRVMDGLAGLVIGYFGGICAGLWIQKLGWIGGLLEVFAIAGTAGTAIVGILMML
;
A
#
# COMPACT_ATOMS: atom_id res chain seq x y z
N MET A 1 -27.18 3.94 31.06
CA MET A 1 -27.04 4.36 29.65
C MET A 1 -25.78 5.19 29.56
N VAL A 2 -24.70 4.62 29.01
CA VAL A 2 -23.49 5.38 28.69
C VAL A 2 -23.83 6.19 27.43
N PRO A 3 -23.67 7.52 27.43
CA PRO A 3 -23.92 8.30 26.22
C PRO A 3 -23.01 7.75 25.10
N LYS A 4 -23.62 7.36 23.98
CA LYS A 4 -22.88 7.13 22.72
C LYS A 4 -22.08 8.40 22.51
N LYS A 5 -20.75 8.33 22.60
CA LYS A 5 -19.89 9.39 22.10
C LYS A 5 -20.38 9.67 20.70
N ASP A 6 -20.86 10.89 20.46
CA ASP A 6 -21.23 11.33 19.13
C ASP A 6 -20.05 10.98 18.22
N GLU A 7 -20.27 10.02 17.32
CA GLU A 7 -19.30 9.66 16.30
C GLU A 7 -19.16 10.92 15.45
N TYR A 8 -18.16 11.73 15.77
CA TYR A 8 -17.72 12.82 14.91
C TYR A 8 -17.16 12.15 13.66
N GLU A 9 -18.05 11.78 12.73
CA GLU A 9 -17.67 11.37 11.40
C GLU A 9 -17.03 12.58 10.75
N SER A 10 -15.71 12.50 10.56
CA SER A 10 -14.95 13.53 9.85
C SER A 10 -15.64 13.82 8.51
N PRO A 11 -15.94 15.09 8.17
CA PRO A 11 -16.56 15.42 6.88
C PRO A 11 -15.66 15.07 5.68
N PHE A 12 -14.39 14.74 5.93
CA PHE A 12 -13.42 14.27 4.93
C PHE A 12 -13.36 12.73 4.82
N ARG A 13 -14.26 12.01 5.49
CA ARG A 13 -14.21 10.54 5.62
C ARG A 13 -14.66 9.82 4.34
N ASP A 14 -15.67 10.33 3.64
CA ASP A 14 -16.29 9.67 2.49
C ASP A 14 -16.10 10.40 1.15
N HIS A 15 -15.54 11.61 1.19
CA HIS A 15 -15.13 12.34 -0.01
C HIS A 15 -13.62 12.55 0.04
N ILE A 16 -12.92 11.88 -0.88
CA ILE A 16 -11.53 12.21 -1.19
C ILE A 16 -11.61 13.39 -2.16
N PRO A 17 -11.42 14.65 -1.72
CA PRO A 17 -11.25 15.76 -2.65
C PRO A 17 -10.12 15.38 -3.60
N ILE A 18 -10.41 15.30 -4.91
CA ILE A 18 -9.46 14.86 -5.95
C ILE A 18 -8.15 15.67 -5.92
N GLU A 19 -8.25 16.88 -5.39
CA GLU A 19 -7.16 17.80 -5.11
C GLU A 19 -6.08 17.17 -4.23
N MET A 20 -6.45 16.40 -3.20
CA MET A 20 -5.48 15.85 -2.23
C MET A 20 -4.63 14.72 -2.84
N PRO A 21 -5.21 13.71 -3.53
CA PRO A 21 -4.43 12.77 -4.34
C PRO A 21 -3.53 13.44 -5.38
N VAL A 22 -4.04 14.44 -6.10
CA VAL A 22 -3.27 15.12 -7.15
C VAL A 22 -2.07 15.84 -6.52
N LEU A 23 -2.28 16.60 -5.44
CA LEU A 23 -1.20 17.28 -4.71
C LEU A 23 -0.18 16.29 -4.16
N ALA A 24 -0.61 15.12 -3.68
CA ALA A 24 0.29 14.09 -3.19
C ALA A 24 1.13 13.46 -4.29
N VAL A 25 0.53 13.14 -5.44
CA VAL A 25 1.24 12.61 -6.61
C VAL A 25 2.24 13.64 -7.14
N VAL A 26 1.85 14.91 -7.25
CA VAL A 26 2.74 16.00 -7.70
C VAL A 26 3.88 16.22 -6.71
N SER A 27 3.59 16.25 -5.41
CA SER A 27 4.62 16.43 -4.38
C SER A 27 5.60 15.26 -4.35
N PHE A 28 5.10 14.03 -4.50
CA PHE A 28 5.93 12.83 -4.59
C PHE A 28 6.80 12.83 -5.85
N ALA A 29 6.22 13.17 -7.02
CA ALA A 29 6.97 13.28 -8.26
C ALA A 29 8.06 14.37 -8.18
N ALA A 30 7.73 15.54 -7.62
CA ALA A 30 8.70 16.60 -7.37
C ALA A 30 9.83 16.16 -6.44
N ALA A 31 9.50 15.40 -5.38
CA ALA A 31 10.49 14.82 -4.47
C ALA A 31 11.45 13.88 -5.21
N VAL A 32 10.92 12.89 -5.94
CA VAL A 32 11.71 11.88 -6.65
C VAL A 32 12.58 12.51 -7.74
N LEU A 33 11.99 13.33 -8.62
CA LEU A 33 12.71 13.96 -9.72
C LEU A 33 13.72 15.00 -9.23
N GLY A 34 13.35 15.79 -8.22
CA GLY A 34 14.23 16.79 -7.62
C GLY A 34 15.44 16.15 -6.95
N ILE A 35 15.24 15.16 -6.08
CA ILE A 35 16.32 14.44 -5.40
C ILE A 35 17.21 13.72 -6.43
N SER A 36 16.62 13.05 -7.42
CA SER A 36 17.37 12.40 -8.50
C SER A 36 18.26 13.38 -9.27
N SER A 37 17.73 14.56 -9.61
CA SER A 37 18.49 15.63 -10.28
C SER A 37 19.60 16.20 -9.37
N GLY A 38 19.32 16.37 -8.08
CA GLY A 38 20.29 16.82 -7.08
C GLY A 38 21.46 15.84 -6.92
N LEU A 39 21.17 14.54 -6.89
CA LEU A 39 22.18 13.48 -6.79
C LEU A 39 22.99 13.30 -8.08
N SER A 40 22.33 13.27 -9.24
CA SER A 40 22.97 12.96 -10.52
C SER A 40 23.76 14.12 -11.12
N LYS A 41 23.27 15.36 -10.94
CA LYS A 41 23.84 16.55 -11.60
C LYS A 41 24.42 17.56 -10.60
N GLY A 42 24.38 17.28 -9.29
CA GLY A 42 24.76 18.24 -8.25
C GLY A 42 23.87 19.49 -8.25
N SER A 43 22.65 19.39 -8.78
CA SER A 43 21.78 20.56 -8.99
C SER A 43 21.20 21.06 -7.67
N ILE A 44 21.57 22.28 -7.25
CA ILE A 44 20.98 22.95 -6.08
C ILE A 44 19.46 23.12 -6.26
N LEU A 45 19.02 23.46 -7.47
CA LEU A 45 17.60 23.57 -7.80
C LEU A 45 16.88 22.22 -7.63
N GLY A 46 17.55 21.11 -8.00
CA GLY A 46 17.05 19.75 -7.78
C GLY A 46 16.84 19.46 -6.29
N TRP A 47 17.82 19.80 -5.44
CA TRP A 47 17.69 19.65 -3.99
C TRP A 47 16.55 20.50 -3.40
N LEU A 48 16.37 21.73 -3.87
CA LEU A 48 15.27 22.59 -3.41
C LEU A 48 13.90 22.03 -3.80
N ILE A 49 13.71 21.68 -5.07
CA ILE A 49 12.46 21.08 -5.56
C ILE A 49 12.19 19.75 -4.86
N GLY A 50 13.23 18.93 -4.72
CA GLY A 50 13.17 17.64 -4.04
C GLY A 50 12.76 17.77 -2.57
N GLY A 51 13.37 18.72 -1.87
CA GLY A 51 13.06 19.02 -0.47
C GLY A 51 11.64 19.55 -0.27
N ILE A 52 11.20 20.50 -1.10
CA ILE A 52 9.83 21.03 -1.06
C ILE A 52 8.82 19.93 -1.35
N GLY A 53 9.06 19.11 -2.37
CA GLY A 53 8.19 17.98 -2.71
C GLY A 53 8.11 16.96 -1.57
N ALA A 54 9.24 16.62 -0.95
CA ALA A 54 9.29 15.69 0.17
C ALA A 54 8.55 16.24 1.40
N ALA A 55 8.76 17.51 1.75
CA ALA A 55 8.07 18.17 2.85
C ALA A 55 6.55 18.26 2.61
N GLY A 56 6.13 18.63 1.39
CA GLY A 56 4.72 18.67 1.00
C GLY A 56 4.05 17.30 1.07
N PHE A 57 4.72 16.27 0.54
CA PHE A 57 4.22 14.90 0.63
C PHE A 57 4.10 14.43 2.09
N LEU A 58 5.10 14.72 2.94
CA LEU A 58 5.07 14.39 4.36
C LEU A 58 3.92 15.09 5.08
N ALA A 59 3.69 16.38 4.81
CA ALA A 59 2.58 17.13 5.40
C ALA A 59 1.22 16.53 5.00
N LEU A 60 1.04 16.17 3.72
CA LEU A 60 -0.17 15.50 3.23
C LEU A 60 -0.36 14.11 3.85
N PHE A 61 0.74 13.36 4.03
CA PHE A 61 0.72 12.06 4.67
C PHE A 61 0.27 12.15 6.13
N ILE A 62 0.85 13.09 6.88
CA ILE A 62 0.47 13.37 8.26
C ILE A 62 -1.00 13.80 8.33
N HIS A 63 -1.43 14.73 7.49
CA HIS A 63 -2.83 15.16 7.40
C HIS A 63 -3.78 13.98 7.14
N SER A 64 -3.41 13.06 6.24
CA SER A 64 -4.19 11.86 5.94
C SER A 64 -4.40 10.98 7.17
N ILE A 65 -3.35 10.77 7.96
CA ILE A 65 -3.45 9.99 9.21
C ILE A 65 -4.33 10.72 10.23
N TYR A 66 -4.11 12.03 10.43
CA TYR A 66 -4.91 12.82 11.37
C TYR A 66 -6.39 12.89 10.99
N SER A 67 -6.73 12.80 9.70
CA SER A 67 -8.13 12.78 9.24
C SER A 67 -8.93 11.56 9.76
N GLN A 68 -8.24 10.50 10.19
CA GLN A 68 -8.83 9.30 10.79
C GLN A 68 -8.60 9.20 12.30
N ALA A 69 -8.01 10.22 12.93
CA ALA A 69 -7.76 10.21 14.37
C ALA A 69 -9.11 10.08 15.12
N GLY A 70 -9.21 9.07 15.98
CA GLY A 70 -10.43 8.76 16.73
C GLY A 70 -11.36 7.73 16.07
N CYS A 71 -11.15 7.37 14.80
CA CYS A 71 -11.86 6.27 14.16
C CYS A 71 -11.22 4.93 14.53
N SER A 72 -12.02 3.98 15.03
CA SER A 72 -11.54 2.62 15.26
C SER A 72 -11.62 1.81 13.95
N PRO A 73 -10.57 1.03 13.58
CA PRO A 73 -10.65 0.12 12.45
C PRO A 73 -11.82 -0.86 12.63
N SER A 74 -12.59 -1.09 11.57
CA SER A 74 -13.72 -2.03 11.60
C SER A 74 -13.68 -2.96 10.39
N PHE A 75 -14.26 -4.16 10.55
CA PHE A 75 -14.38 -5.11 9.45
C PHE A 75 -15.38 -4.66 8.37
N GLU A 76 -16.30 -3.76 8.69
CA GLU A 76 -17.24 -3.19 7.73
C GLU A 76 -16.52 -2.37 6.64
N ARG A 77 -15.40 -1.73 6.99
CA ARG A 77 -14.57 -0.94 6.07
C ARG A 77 -13.30 -1.67 5.66
N PHE A 78 -13.30 -3.00 5.79
CA PHE A 78 -12.16 -3.82 5.44
C PHE A 78 -11.79 -3.68 3.96
N LYS A 79 -10.51 -3.39 3.71
CA LYS A 79 -10.00 -3.18 2.36
C LYS A 79 -9.73 -4.53 1.68
N VAL A 80 -10.79 -5.14 1.16
CA VAL A 80 -10.75 -6.48 0.54
C VAL A 80 -9.70 -6.58 -0.56
N SER A 81 -9.57 -5.54 -1.40
CA SER A 81 -8.58 -5.53 -2.49
C SER A 81 -7.14 -5.61 -1.98
N VAL A 82 -6.83 -4.96 -0.86
CA VAL A 82 -5.51 -5.04 -0.22
C VAL A 82 -5.28 -6.45 0.31
N PHE A 83 -6.28 -7.03 0.98
CA PHE A 83 -6.19 -8.40 1.46
C PHE A 83 -5.92 -9.40 0.32
N LEU A 84 -6.70 -9.32 -0.76
CA LEU A 84 -6.53 -10.19 -1.92
C LEU A 84 -5.15 -10.01 -2.57
N PHE A 85 -4.67 -8.77 -2.66
CA PHE A 85 -3.32 -8.49 -3.14
C PHE A 85 -2.26 -9.27 -2.33
N PHE A 86 -2.30 -9.19 -1.00
CA PHE A 86 -1.32 -9.88 -0.15
C PHE A 86 -1.43 -11.41 -0.22
N VAL A 87 -2.64 -11.95 -0.36
CA VAL A 87 -2.85 -13.39 -0.54
C VAL A 87 -2.23 -13.87 -1.86
N ILE A 88 -2.53 -13.20 -2.97
CA ILE A 88 -2.01 -13.57 -4.29
C ILE A 88 -0.49 -13.35 -4.32
N PHE A 89 -0.02 -12.22 -3.83
CA PHE A 89 1.41 -11.91 -3.75
C PHE A 89 2.15 -12.95 -2.91
N GLY A 90 1.63 -13.32 -1.73
CA GLY A 90 2.21 -14.34 -0.87
C GLY A 90 2.30 -15.71 -1.54
N ALA A 91 1.24 -16.13 -2.24
CA ALA A 91 1.25 -17.38 -3.00
C ALA A 91 2.28 -17.35 -4.13
N VAL A 92 2.32 -16.29 -4.94
CA VAL A 92 3.28 -16.13 -6.04
C VAL A 92 4.71 -16.06 -5.52
N ALA A 93 4.96 -15.32 -4.43
CA ALA A 93 6.26 -15.22 -3.79
C ALA A 93 6.74 -16.57 -3.24
N GLY A 94 5.85 -17.33 -2.57
CA GLY A 94 6.16 -18.67 -2.05
C GLY A 94 6.55 -19.66 -3.16
N ILE A 95 5.78 -19.68 -4.26
CA ILE A 95 6.09 -20.52 -5.42
C ILE A 95 7.42 -20.11 -6.05
N THR A 96 7.68 -18.80 -6.18
CA THR A 96 8.92 -18.28 -6.76
C THR A 96 10.12 -18.61 -5.88
N ALA A 97 10.00 -18.50 -4.56
CA ALA A 97 11.04 -18.87 -3.61
C ALA A 97 11.42 -20.36 -3.75
N GLY A 98 10.43 -21.25 -3.85
CA GLY A 98 10.65 -22.68 -4.06
C GLY A 98 11.27 -23.05 -5.42
N LYS A 99 11.26 -22.14 -6.41
CA LYS A 99 11.97 -22.33 -7.69
C LYS A 99 13.45 -21.93 -7.62
N ILE A 100 13.77 -20.88 -6.85
CA ILE A 100 15.13 -20.32 -6.78
C ILE A 100 15.99 -21.13 -5.81
N GLY A 101 15.40 -21.66 -4.73
CA GLY A 101 16.12 -22.46 -3.75
C GLY A 101 16.24 -23.93 -4.16
N PHE A 102 17.28 -24.30 -4.90
CA PHE A 102 17.73 -25.69 -5.20
C PHE A 102 16.69 -26.62 -5.89
N ASP A 103 17.13 -27.72 -6.49
CA ASP A 103 16.29 -28.75 -7.14
C ASP A 103 15.41 -29.50 -6.12
N HIS A 104 14.51 -28.78 -5.47
CA HIS A 104 13.58 -29.31 -4.51
C HIS A 104 12.52 -30.15 -5.22
N SER A 105 12.19 -31.28 -4.59
CA SER A 105 11.10 -32.14 -5.03
C SER A 105 9.81 -31.33 -5.22
N ARG A 106 8.95 -31.78 -6.13
CA ARG A 106 7.65 -31.14 -6.41
C ARG A 106 6.86 -30.84 -5.13
N TRP A 107 6.97 -31.69 -4.12
CA TRP A 107 6.32 -31.53 -2.82
C TRP A 107 6.80 -30.34 -2.01
N MET A 108 8.12 -30.09 -1.97
CA MET A 108 8.68 -28.95 -1.24
C MET A 108 8.23 -27.62 -1.87
N ARG A 109 8.15 -27.53 -3.19
CA ARG A 109 7.59 -26.34 -3.89
C ARG A 109 6.14 -26.06 -3.50
N VAL A 110 5.32 -27.11 -3.33
CA VAL A 110 3.93 -26.96 -2.85
C VAL A 110 3.90 -26.44 -1.42
N MET A 111 4.79 -26.95 -0.55
CA MET A 111 4.87 -26.49 0.84
C MET A 111 5.31 -25.02 0.93
N ASP A 112 6.26 -24.57 0.11
CA ASP A 112 6.69 -23.17 0.07
C ASP A 112 5.57 -22.26 -0.45
N GLY A 113 4.81 -22.71 -1.45
CA GLY A 113 3.60 -22.02 -1.93
C GLY A 113 2.53 -21.90 -0.84
N LEU A 114 2.28 -22.98 -0.08
CA LEU A 114 1.35 -22.96 1.06
C LEU A 114 1.83 -22.04 2.17
N ALA A 115 3.12 -22.08 2.52
CA ALA A 115 3.70 -21.17 3.51
C ALA A 115 3.54 -19.71 3.08
N GLY A 116 3.82 -19.41 1.80
CA GLY A 116 3.61 -18.09 1.22
C GLY A 116 2.15 -17.64 1.29
N LEU A 117 1.20 -18.54 1.00
CA LEU A 117 -0.23 -18.25 1.10
C LEU A 117 -0.67 -17.98 2.55
N VAL A 118 -0.19 -18.77 3.51
CA VAL A 118 -0.47 -18.56 4.95
C VAL A 118 0.05 -17.20 5.41
N ILE A 119 1.31 -16.88 5.07
CA ILE A 119 1.91 -15.58 5.38
C ILE A 119 1.13 -14.44 4.71
N GLY A 120 0.78 -14.60 3.43
CA GLY A 120 0.01 -13.64 2.66
C GLY A 120 -1.40 -13.41 3.24
N TYR A 121 -2.05 -14.46 3.74
CA TYR A 121 -3.36 -14.37 4.38
C TYR A 121 -3.32 -13.55 5.68
N PHE A 122 -2.42 -13.91 6.60
CA PHE A 122 -2.27 -13.16 7.87
C PHE A 122 -1.77 -11.73 7.63
N GLY A 123 -0.80 -11.57 6.73
CA GLY A 123 -0.31 -10.26 6.30
C GLY A 123 -1.42 -9.41 5.69
N GLY A 124 -2.27 -10.00 4.86
CA GLY A 124 -3.41 -9.34 4.24
C GLY A 124 -4.47 -8.88 5.24
N ILE A 125 -4.78 -9.69 6.27
CA ILE A 125 -5.70 -9.28 7.34
C ILE A 125 -5.13 -8.08 8.09
N CYS A 126 -3.86 -8.16 8.51
CA CYS A 126 -3.18 -7.08 9.20
C CYS A 126 -3.13 -5.81 8.35
N ALA A 127 -2.76 -5.93 7.07
CA ALA A 127 -2.67 -4.81 6.14
C ALA A 127 -4.05 -4.19 5.85
N GLY A 128 -5.08 -5.01 5.61
CA GLY A 128 -6.44 -4.56 5.31
C GLY A 128 -7.10 -3.81 6.48
N LEU A 129 -6.75 -4.16 7.72
CA LEU A 129 -7.16 -3.41 8.91
C LEU A 129 -6.30 -2.17 9.15
N TRP A 130 -4.98 -2.29 8.97
CA TRP A 130 -4.04 -1.20 9.28
C TRP A 130 -4.13 -0.04 8.30
N ILE A 131 -4.36 -0.32 7.01
CA ILE A 131 -4.53 0.70 5.97
C ILE A 131 -5.70 1.64 6.26
N GLN A 132 -6.71 1.21 7.00
CA GLN A 132 -7.82 2.09 7.40
C GLN A 132 -7.33 3.29 8.22
N LYS A 133 -6.23 3.14 8.98
CA LYS A 133 -5.63 4.24 9.76
C LYS A 133 -4.94 5.29 8.89
N LEU A 134 -4.70 5.01 7.61
CA LEU A 134 -4.05 5.93 6.69
C LEU A 134 -5.01 6.94 6.07
N GLY A 135 -6.33 6.82 6.29
CA GLY A 135 -7.31 7.74 5.71
C GLY A 135 -7.39 7.64 4.20
N TRP A 136 -7.45 8.80 3.52
CA TRP A 136 -7.61 8.84 2.06
C TRP A 136 -6.41 8.25 1.30
N ILE A 137 -5.21 8.28 1.87
CA ILE A 137 -4.04 7.55 1.32
C ILE A 137 -4.29 6.04 1.28
N GLY A 138 -5.04 5.51 2.24
CA GLY A 138 -5.44 4.11 2.21
C GLY A 138 -6.32 3.78 1.00
N GLY A 139 -7.13 4.72 0.52
CA GLY A 139 -7.87 4.60 -0.74
C GLY A 139 -6.96 4.56 -1.96
N LEU A 140 -5.88 5.35 -1.99
CA LEU A 140 -4.90 5.27 -3.08
C LEU A 140 -4.18 3.92 -3.10
N LEU A 141 -3.75 3.45 -1.92
CA LEU A 141 -3.13 2.13 -1.79
C LEU A 141 -4.07 1.01 -2.23
N GLU A 142 -5.38 1.14 -2.00
CA GLU A 142 -6.37 0.19 -2.49
C GLU A 142 -6.42 0.13 -4.02
N VAL A 143 -6.39 1.28 -4.70
CA VAL A 143 -6.33 1.33 -6.18
C VAL A 143 -5.05 0.66 -6.69
N PHE A 144 -3.90 0.95 -6.06
CA PHE A 144 -2.65 0.28 -6.40
C PHE A 144 -2.68 -1.22 -6.10
N ALA A 145 -3.35 -1.65 -5.03
CA ALA A 145 -3.51 -3.06 -4.70
C ALA A 145 -4.32 -3.80 -5.77
N ILE A 146 -5.38 -3.19 -6.32
CA ILE A 146 -6.15 -3.78 -7.43
C ILE A 146 -5.24 -4.00 -8.65
N ALA A 147 -4.53 -2.96 -9.08
CA ALA A 147 -3.61 -3.04 -10.21
C ALA A 147 -2.47 -4.05 -9.96
N GLY A 148 -1.90 -4.03 -8.75
CA GLY A 148 -0.87 -4.96 -8.31
C GLY A 148 -1.36 -6.41 -8.25
N THR A 149 -2.62 -6.64 -7.90
CA THR A 149 -3.23 -7.97 -7.88
C THR A 149 -3.29 -8.55 -9.29
N ALA A 150 -3.74 -7.76 -10.26
CA ALA A 150 -3.76 -8.18 -11.66
C ALA A 150 -2.34 -8.48 -12.17
N GLY A 151 -1.38 -7.58 -11.90
CA GLY A 151 0.01 -7.77 -12.30
C GLY A 151 0.67 -9.01 -11.68
N THR A 152 0.49 -9.21 -10.36
CA THR A 152 1.05 -10.37 -9.64
C THR A 152 0.41 -11.67 -10.09
N ALA A 153 -0.90 -11.70 -10.36
CA ALA A 153 -1.56 -12.87 -10.92
C ALA A 153 -1.02 -13.25 -12.31
N ILE A 154 -0.80 -12.28 -13.20
CA ILE A 154 -0.20 -12.50 -14.52
C ILE A 154 1.20 -13.10 -14.37
N VAL A 155 2.05 -12.51 -13.52
CA VAL A 155 3.39 -13.03 -13.23
C VAL A 155 3.32 -14.45 -12.68
N GLY A 156 2.37 -14.72 -11.77
CA GLY A 156 2.15 -16.04 -11.20
C GLY A 156 1.82 -17.09 -12.26
N ILE A 157 0.91 -16.78 -13.19
CA ILE A 157 0.55 -17.66 -14.30
C ILE A 157 1.76 -17.91 -15.21
N LEU A 158 2.51 -16.86 -15.57
CA LEU A 158 3.71 -16.98 -16.40
C LEU A 158 4.79 -17.84 -15.73
N MET A 159 4.86 -17.82 -14.40
CA MET A 159 5.76 -18.67 -13.64
C MET A 159 5.27 -20.12 -13.52
N MET A 160 4.01 -20.44 -13.83
CA MET A 160 3.50 -21.82 -13.78
C MET A 160 3.58 -22.54 -15.13
N LEU A 161 3.62 -21.77 -16.22
CA LEU A 161 3.90 -22.27 -17.58
C LEU A 161 5.37 -22.70 -17.70
#